data_AF-H2C5F9-F1
#
_entry.id   AF-H2C5F9-F1
#
_cell.length_a   1.000
_cell.length_b   1.000
_cell.length_c   1.000
_cell.angle_alpha   90.00
_cell.angle_beta   90.00
_cell.angle_gamma   90.00
#
_symmetry.space_group_name_H-M   'P 1'
#
loop_
_entity.id
_entity.type
_entity.pdbx_description
1 polymer ?
#
loop_
_entity_poly.entity_id
_entity_poly.type
_entity_poly.pdbx_seq_one_letter_code
_entity_poly.pdbx_strand_id
1 'polypeptide(L)'
;MRIIISCMDRRLNRYLDQWNDGNTVFVRNAGSNVGSLRDTLKLLKGADEIVVLPHTDCGAMGVVHKALSGEKMPDVLNPLITPFLNLRGKGREELERENLEVQLRSLRSLVNAKVRGEIIHTEKLGVPPSAENVALVTAPSKRKYSEFLHDVDRTFVIQVEGGDSEIDVYIAKEFLKVKEVKYLK
;
A
#
# COMPACT_ATOMS: atom_id res chain seq x y z
N MET A 1 -8.55 -17.92 5.94
CA MET A 1 -7.31 -17.23 5.57
C MET A 1 -7.30 -15.79 6.10
N ARG A 2 -6.17 -15.33 6.65
CA ARG A 2 -5.95 -13.91 6.99
C ARG A 2 -5.21 -13.21 5.85
N ILE A 3 -5.66 -12.01 5.48
CA ILE A 3 -4.95 -11.12 4.55
C ILE A 3 -4.57 -9.82 5.25
N ILE A 4 -3.35 -9.35 5.02
CA ILE A 4 -2.91 -8.02 5.41
C ILE A 4 -2.81 -7.16 4.14
N ILE A 5 -3.54 -6.05 4.11
CA ILE A 5 -3.41 -5.01 3.08
C ILE A 5 -2.59 -3.86 3.69
N SER A 6 -1.41 -3.59 3.15
CA SER A 6 -0.54 -2.53 3.65
C SER A 6 0.10 -1.72 2.52
N CYS A 7 0.87 -0.69 2.87
CA CYS A 7 1.55 0.12 1.88
C CYS A 7 2.80 -0.61 1.34
N MET A 8 3.18 -0.29 0.10
CA MET A 8 4.42 -0.75 -0.52
C MET A 8 5.70 -0.13 0.09
N ASP A 9 5.55 0.79 1.05
CA ASP A 9 6.67 1.52 1.66
C ASP A 9 7.74 0.60 2.26
N ARG A 10 9.00 0.84 1.89
CA ARG A 10 10.18 0.07 2.33
C ARG A 10 10.30 -0.03 3.85
N ARG A 11 9.84 0.99 4.58
CA ARG A 11 9.95 1.07 6.04
C ARG A 11 9.09 0.01 6.75
N LEU A 12 8.08 -0.53 6.06
CA LEU A 12 7.16 -1.50 6.64
C LEU A 12 7.67 -2.94 6.56
N ASN A 13 8.70 -3.24 5.77
CA ASN A 13 9.08 -4.62 5.45
C ASN A 13 9.38 -5.45 6.72
N ARG A 14 10.23 -4.93 7.62
CA ARG A 14 10.58 -5.62 8.88
C ARG A 14 9.42 -5.70 9.85
N TYR A 15 8.58 -4.66 9.91
CA TYR A 15 7.39 -4.65 10.74
C TYR A 15 6.39 -5.73 10.29
N LEU A 16 6.15 -5.84 8.99
CA LEU A 16 5.20 -6.79 8.42
C LEU A 16 5.69 -8.24 8.51
N ASP A 17 7.01 -8.49 8.53
CA ASP A 17 7.56 -9.83 8.80
C ASP A 17 7.13 -10.38 10.17
N GLN A 18 6.86 -9.52 11.15
CA GLN A 18 6.37 -9.92 12.48
C GLN A 18 4.93 -10.44 12.44
N TRP A 19 4.16 -10.06 11.42
CA TRP A 19 2.80 -10.55 11.20
C TRP A 19 2.76 -11.85 10.40
N ASN A 20 3.90 -12.31 9.88
CA ASN A 20 3.97 -13.50 9.08
C ASN A 20 4.08 -14.76 9.96
N ASP A 21 2.95 -15.42 10.13
CA ASP A 21 2.76 -16.69 10.84
C ASP A 21 2.78 -17.92 9.91
N GLY A 22 3.24 -17.76 8.67
CA GLY A 22 3.20 -18.80 7.63
C GLY A 22 1.80 -19.04 7.03
N ASN A 23 0.76 -18.37 7.53
CA ASN A 23 -0.62 -18.49 7.06
C ASN A 23 -1.21 -17.17 6.54
N THR A 24 -0.64 -16.04 6.96
CA THR A 24 -1.03 -14.70 6.56
C THR A 24 -0.53 -14.36 5.16
N VAL A 25 -1.45 -13.97 4.27
CA VAL A 25 -1.13 -13.50 2.92
C VAL A 25 -1.00 -11.99 2.93
N PHE A 26 0.05 -11.47 2.31
CA PHE A 26 0.28 -10.03 2.19
C PHE A 26 -0.15 -9.52 0.81
N VAL A 27 -0.85 -8.39 0.83
CA VAL A 27 -1.20 -7.57 -0.33
C VAL A 27 -0.67 -6.17 -0.06
N ARG A 28 0.14 -5.62 -0.96
CA ARG A 28 0.81 -4.34 -0.75
C ARG A 28 0.80 -3.46 -1.97
N ASN A 29 0.39 -2.22 -1.80
CA ASN A 29 0.32 -1.23 -2.88
C ASN A 29 0.50 0.19 -2.32
N ALA A 30 0.47 1.21 -3.16
CA ALA A 30 0.62 2.60 -2.73
C ALA A 30 -0.57 3.02 -1.85
N GLY A 31 -0.30 3.30 -0.57
CA GLY A 31 -1.30 3.84 0.37
C GLY A 31 -2.31 2.83 0.91
N SER A 32 -2.08 1.52 0.74
CA SER A 32 -3.07 0.48 1.07
C SER A 32 -4.38 0.66 0.27
N ASN A 33 -4.27 1.15 -0.95
CA ASN A 33 -5.38 1.56 -1.80
C ASN A 33 -6.24 0.38 -2.26
N VAL A 34 -7.42 0.23 -1.67
CA VAL A 34 -8.39 -0.81 -2.05
C VAL A 34 -8.94 -0.57 -3.46
N GLY A 35 -9.01 0.69 -3.91
CA GLY A 35 -9.56 1.07 -5.21
C GLY A 35 -8.76 0.57 -6.41
N SER A 36 -7.48 0.23 -6.23
CA SER A 36 -6.63 -0.34 -7.30
C SER A 36 -6.61 -1.87 -7.35
N LEU A 37 -7.23 -2.57 -6.39
CA LEU A 37 -7.14 -4.02 -6.24
C LEU A 37 -8.21 -4.77 -7.06
N ARG A 38 -8.27 -4.56 -8.38
CA ARG A 38 -9.33 -5.14 -9.23
C ARG A 38 -9.16 -6.65 -9.41
N ASP A 39 -7.98 -7.08 -9.82
CA ASP A 39 -7.66 -8.49 -10.02
C ASP A 39 -7.48 -9.20 -8.67
N THR A 40 -6.83 -8.52 -7.73
CA THR A 40 -6.57 -9.00 -6.37
C THR A 40 -7.86 -9.21 -5.57
N LEU A 41 -8.97 -8.52 -5.92
CA LEU A 41 -10.25 -8.67 -5.22
C LEU A 41 -10.76 -10.12 -5.16
N LYS A 42 -10.45 -10.95 -6.17
CA LYS A 42 -10.82 -12.37 -6.16
C LYS A 42 -10.21 -13.11 -4.97
N LEU A 43 -8.94 -12.83 -4.66
CA LEU A 43 -8.25 -13.36 -3.49
C LEU A 43 -8.88 -12.83 -2.20
N LEU A 44 -9.18 -11.52 -2.14
CA LEU A 44 -9.77 -10.89 -0.95
C LEU A 44 -11.14 -11.47 -0.58
N LYS A 45 -11.96 -11.82 -1.57
CA LYS A 45 -13.28 -12.43 -1.35
C LYS A 45 -13.22 -13.80 -0.67
N GLY A 46 -12.08 -14.49 -0.73
CA GLY A 46 -11.84 -15.77 -0.06
C GLY A 46 -11.25 -15.66 1.35
N ALA A 47 -11.10 -14.44 1.90
CA ALA A 47 -10.53 -14.22 3.22
C ALA A 47 -11.57 -14.40 4.34
N ASP A 48 -11.10 -14.90 5.51
CA ASP A 48 -11.90 -14.90 6.75
C ASP A 48 -11.73 -13.56 7.50
N GLU A 49 -10.50 -13.03 7.47
CA GLU A 49 -10.12 -11.79 8.11
C GLU A 49 -9.22 -10.96 7.18
N ILE A 50 -9.49 -9.66 7.09
CA ILE A 50 -8.62 -8.70 6.42
C ILE A 50 -8.24 -7.60 7.41
N VAL A 51 -6.95 -7.34 7.52
CA VAL A 51 -6.37 -6.26 8.33
C VAL A 51 -5.78 -5.22 7.40
N VAL A 52 -6.27 -3.99 7.47
CA VAL A 52 -5.77 -2.86 6.69
C VAL A 52 -4.79 -2.05 7.54
N LEU A 53 -3.57 -1.90 7.06
CA LEU A 53 -2.46 -1.27 7.79
C LEU A 53 -1.86 -0.12 6.96
N PRO A 54 -2.56 1.03 6.83
CA PRO A 54 -1.95 2.26 6.30
C PRO A 54 -0.90 2.79 7.28
N HIS A 55 -0.14 3.81 6.87
CA HIS A 55 0.91 4.39 7.71
C HIS A 55 1.02 5.91 7.59
N THR A 56 1.64 6.53 8.60
CA THR A 56 2.03 7.96 8.62
C THR A 56 3.21 8.24 7.69
N ASP A 57 3.34 9.49 7.24
CA ASP A 57 4.33 9.91 6.25
C ASP A 57 4.25 9.07 4.96
N CYS A 58 3.03 8.94 4.43
CA CYS A 58 2.75 8.14 3.25
C CYS A 58 2.91 8.97 1.97
N GLY A 59 3.80 8.53 1.08
CA GLY A 59 4.02 9.20 -0.20
C GLY A 59 2.75 9.25 -1.07
N ALA A 60 1.92 8.20 -1.04
CA ALA A 60 0.65 8.17 -1.78
C ALA A 60 -0.35 9.22 -1.27
N MET A 61 -0.38 9.48 0.05
CA MET A 61 -1.21 10.56 0.60
C MET A 61 -0.67 11.95 0.23
N GLY A 62 0.65 12.06 0.01
CA GLY A 62 1.24 13.24 -0.64
C GLY A 62 0.71 13.48 -2.06
N VAL A 63 0.56 12.42 -2.86
CA VAL A 63 -0.04 12.49 -4.20
C VAL A 63 -1.51 12.91 -4.13
N VAL A 64 -2.29 12.30 -3.24
CA VAL A 64 -3.70 12.66 -3.01
C VAL A 64 -3.81 14.13 -2.59
N HIS A 65 -3.00 14.57 -1.64
CA HIS A 65 -2.99 15.95 -1.17
C HIS A 65 -2.77 16.94 -2.32
N LYS A 66 -1.73 16.73 -3.15
CA LYS A 66 -1.47 17.56 -4.33
C LYS A 66 -2.67 17.63 -5.27
N ALA A 67 -3.30 16.49 -5.56
CA ALA A 67 -4.48 16.43 -6.41
C ALA A 67 -5.65 17.25 -5.84
N LEU A 68 -5.91 17.10 -4.55
CA LEU A 68 -6.99 17.82 -3.85
C LEU A 68 -6.71 19.32 -3.70
N SER A 69 -5.44 19.73 -3.71
CA SER A 69 -5.01 21.14 -3.79
C SER A 69 -5.15 21.75 -5.19
N GLY A 70 -5.59 20.98 -6.19
CA GLY A 70 -5.83 21.45 -7.56
C GLY A 70 -4.68 21.23 -8.54
N GLU A 71 -3.60 20.53 -8.14
CA GLU A 71 -2.55 20.12 -9.07
C GLU A 71 -3.12 19.07 -10.05
N LYS A 72 -2.87 19.26 -11.34
CA LYS A 72 -3.37 18.34 -12.38
C LYS A 72 -2.62 17.02 -12.29
N MET A 73 -3.33 15.94 -11.95
CA MET A 73 -2.80 14.59 -11.89
C MET A 73 -3.18 13.78 -13.14
N PRO A 74 -2.32 12.84 -13.58
CA PRO A 74 -2.68 11.89 -14.63
C PRO A 74 -3.82 10.95 -14.24
N ASP A 75 -4.65 10.57 -15.21
CA ASP A 75 -5.86 9.76 -14.97
C ASP A 75 -5.58 8.37 -14.37
N VAL A 76 -4.37 7.83 -14.58
CA VAL A 76 -3.94 6.56 -13.97
C VAL A 76 -3.99 6.61 -12.44
N LEU A 77 -3.94 7.81 -11.84
CA LEU A 77 -4.02 8.01 -10.39
C LEU A 77 -5.46 8.12 -9.87
N ASN A 78 -6.47 8.17 -10.73
CA ASN A 78 -7.87 8.32 -10.32
C ASN A 78 -8.36 7.26 -9.32
N PRO A 79 -7.96 5.97 -9.40
CA PRO A 79 -8.30 4.97 -8.39
C PRO A 79 -7.77 5.30 -6.99
N LEU A 80 -6.64 6.01 -6.87
CA LEU A 80 -6.09 6.48 -5.59
C LEU A 80 -6.78 7.76 -5.10
N ILE A 81 -7.08 8.69 -6.01
CA ILE A 81 -7.54 10.05 -5.67
C ILE A 81 -9.05 10.07 -5.39
N THR A 82 -9.86 9.43 -6.23
CA THR A 82 -11.32 9.50 -6.20
C THR A 82 -11.93 9.22 -4.80
N PRO A 83 -11.44 8.23 -4.04
CA PRO A 83 -11.97 7.94 -2.69
C PRO A 83 -11.85 9.10 -1.68
N PHE A 84 -11.01 10.11 -1.97
CA PHE A 84 -10.73 11.23 -1.06
C PHE A 84 -11.32 12.56 -1.52
N LEU A 85 -12.08 12.60 -2.63
CA LEU A 85 -12.57 13.87 -3.20
C LEU A 85 -13.43 14.70 -2.23
N ASN A 86 -14.17 14.05 -1.33
CA ASN A 86 -14.97 14.69 -0.29
C ASN A 86 -14.13 15.25 0.88
N LEU A 87 -12.82 15.01 0.89
CA LEU A 87 -11.87 15.50 1.89
C LEU A 87 -11.04 16.69 1.36
N ARG A 88 -11.49 17.33 0.27
CA ARG A 88 -10.85 18.53 -0.27
C ARG A 88 -10.70 19.60 0.82
N GLY A 89 -9.52 20.23 0.87
CA GLY A 89 -9.18 21.23 1.87
C GLY A 89 -8.50 20.69 3.13
N LYS A 90 -8.49 19.36 3.33
CA LYS A 90 -7.70 18.74 4.40
C LYS A 90 -6.21 18.72 4.08
N GLY A 91 -5.38 18.87 5.11
CA GLY A 91 -3.93 18.74 5.00
C GLY A 91 -3.49 17.29 4.82
N ARG A 92 -2.23 17.07 4.41
CA ARG A 92 -1.67 15.73 4.20
C ARG A 92 -1.81 14.81 5.44
N GLU A 93 -1.47 15.30 6.62
CA GLU A 93 -1.55 14.49 7.85
C GLU A 93 -2.99 14.09 8.19
N GLU A 94 -3.96 14.97 7.89
CA GLU A 94 -5.37 14.62 8.04
C GLU A 94 -5.78 13.55 7.05
N LEU A 95 -5.34 13.64 5.79
CA LEU A 95 -5.60 12.59 4.79
C LEU A 95 -4.99 11.24 5.19
N GLU A 96 -3.80 11.24 5.80
CA GLU A 96 -3.18 10.03 6.34
C GLU A 96 -4.00 9.41 7.48
N ARG A 97 -4.57 10.23 8.36
CA ARG A 97 -5.49 9.77 9.42
C ARG A 97 -6.80 9.22 8.85
N GLU A 98 -7.37 9.89 7.86
CA GLU A 98 -8.62 9.50 7.21
C GLU A 98 -8.46 8.26 6.30
N ASN A 99 -7.25 8.00 5.80
CA ASN A 99 -6.98 6.89 4.89
C ASN A 99 -7.48 5.55 5.44
N LEU A 100 -7.27 5.29 6.74
CA LEU A 100 -7.76 4.05 7.36
C LEU A 100 -9.27 3.88 7.15
N GLU A 101 -10.07 4.88 7.52
CA GLU A 101 -11.52 4.81 7.40
C GLU A 101 -12.00 4.77 5.94
N VAL A 102 -11.31 5.49 5.04
CA VAL A 102 -11.57 5.43 3.60
C VAL A 102 -11.37 4.00 3.08
N GLN A 103 -10.25 3.35 3.39
CA GLN A 103 -9.98 2.00 2.91
C GLN A 103 -10.88 0.95 3.57
N LEU A 104 -11.14 1.05 4.88
CA LEU A 104 -12.03 0.12 5.58
C LEU A 104 -13.46 0.20 5.00
N ARG A 105 -13.96 1.39 4.69
CA ARG A 105 -15.28 1.58 4.09
C ARG A 105 -15.35 0.97 2.69
N SER A 106 -14.35 1.23 1.85
CA SER A 106 -14.25 0.64 0.51
C SER A 106 -14.17 -0.89 0.58
N LEU A 107 -13.42 -1.45 1.51
CA LEU A 107 -13.26 -2.89 1.62
C LEU A 107 -14.53 -3.60 2.11
N ARG A 108 -15.21 -3.04 3.12
CA ARG A 108 -16.44 -3.61 3.71
C ARG A 108 -17.58 -3.75 2.70
N SER A 109 -17.62 -2.95 1.65
CA SER A 109 -18.63 -3.10 0.58
C SER A 109 -18.26 -4.15 -0.48
N LEU A 110 -17.02 -4.67 -0.45
CA LEU A 110 -16.47 -5.55 -1.48
C LEU A 110 -16.27 -7.01 -1.02
N VAL A 111 -16.23 -7.26 0.29
CA VAL A 111 -15.97 -8.58 0.88
C VAL A 111 -16.91 -8.90 2.04
N ASN A 112 -17.07 -10.20 2.33
CA ASN A 112 -17.81 -10.69 3.51
C ASN A 112 -16.90 -10.98 4.72
N ALA A 113 -15.60 -10.77 4.59
CA ALA A 113 -14.60 -11.06 5.62
C ALA A 113 -14.75 -10.14 6.85
N LYS A 114 -14.21 -10.56 8.00
CA LYS A 114 -14.01 -9.65 9.13
C LYS A 114 -12.96 -8.60 8.76
N VAL A 115 -13.35 -7.32 8.74
CA VAL A 115 -12.47 -6.21 8.36
C VAL A 115 -12.14 -5.32 9.56
N ARG A 116 -10.84 -5.17 9.84
CA ARG A 116 -10.31 -4.24 10.84
C ARG A 116 -9.03 -3.55 10.33
N GLY A 117 -8.52 -2.58 11.06
CA GLY A 117 -7.25 -1.96 10.72
C GLY A 117 -6.75 -1.01 11.80
N GLU A 118 -5.52 -0.56 11.62
CA GLU A 118 -4.83 0.38 12.49
C GLU A 118 -3.78 1.14 11.68
N ILE A 119 -3.44 2.35 12.14
CA ILE A 119 -2.41 3.17 11.49
C ILE A 119 -1.04 2.80 12.06
N ILE A 120 -0.09 2.51 11.17
CA ILE A 120 1.32 2.34 11.51
C ILE A 120 2.01 3.70 11.59
N HIS A 121 2.70 3.94 12.69
CA HIS A 121 3.50 5.12 12.92
C HIS A 121 4.95 4.90 12.44
N THR A 122 5.28 5.37 11.23
CA THR A 122 6.60 5.09 10.62
C THR A 122 7.77 5.68 11.40
N GLU A 123 7.54 6.77 12.12
CA GLU A 123 8.53 7.40 13.00
C GLU A 123 9.03 6.47 14.11
N LYS A 124 8.24 5.45 14.47
CA LYS A 124 8.59 4.45 15.50
C LYS A 124 9.37 3.25 14.95
N LEU A 125 9.52 3.13 13.63
CA LEU A 125 10.10 1.95 12.99
C LEU A 125 11.63 2.00 12.89
N GLY A 126 12.25 3.19 13.08
CA GLY A 126 13.71 3.34 13.12
C GLY A 126 14.44 2.99 11.81
N VAL A 127 13.74 2.95 10.68
CA VAL A 127 14.33 2.58 9.38
C VAL A 127 15.09 3.77 8.80
N PRO A 128 16.38 3.62 8.44
CA PRO A 128 17.18 4.75 7.97
C PRO A 128 16.68 5.30 6.62
N PRO A 129 16.96 6.58 6.30
CA PRO A 129 16.78 7.12 4.96
C PRO A 129 17.55 6.32 3.90
N SER A 130 17.03 6.28 2.68
CA SER A 130 17.69 5.64 1.54
C SER A 130 17.65 6.57 0.33
N ALA A 131 18.80 6.69 -0.36
CA ALA A 131 18.95 7.48 -1.58
C ALA A 131 18.78 6.64 -2.86
N GLU A 132 18.83 5.31 -2.75
CA GLU A 132 18.83 4.38 -3.88
C GLU A 132 17.70 3.37 -3.74
N ASN A 133 16.48 3.86 -3.90
CA ASN A 133 15.28 3.06 -3.76
C ASN A 133 15.06 2.17 -4.99
N VAL A 134 14.66 0.93 -4.74
CA VAL A 134 14.20 -0.02 -5.76
C VAL A 134 12.78 -0.47 -5.43
N ALA A 135 12.03 -0.93 -6.43
CA ALA A 135 10.75 -1.59 -6.21
C ALA A 135 10.79 -3.04 -6.68
N LEU A 136 10.10 -3.91 -5.95
CA LEU A 136 9.87 -5.29 -6.33
C LEU A 136 8.37 -5.52 -6.48
N VAL A 137 7.97 -5.95 -7.66
CA VAL A 137 6.61 -6.41 -7.97
C VAL A 137 6.57 -7.92 -7.85
N THR A 138 5.61 -8.45 -7.10
CA THR A 138 5.42 -9.90 -6.89
C THR A 138 3.94 -10.21 -6.65
N ALA A 139 3.54 -11.48 -6.82
CA ALA A 139 2.21 -11.91 -6.44
C ALA A 139 2.00 -11.93 -4.89
N PRO A 140 0.76 -11.78 -4.40
CA PRO A 140 0.39 -12.02 -3.02
C PRO A 140 0.89 -13.38 -2.53
N SER A 141 1.52 -13.38 -1.36
CA SER A 141 2.18 -14.57 -0.82
C SER A 141 2.31 -14.49 0.69
N LYS A 142 2.77 -15.60 1.27
CA LYS A 142 3.04 -15.78 2.70
C LYS A 142 4.54 -15.75 3.01
N ARG A 143 5.38 -15.31 2.07
CA ARG A 143 6.85 -15.30 2.25
C ARG A 143 7.26 -14.15 3.16
N LYS A 144 8.28 -14.36 3.99
CA LYS A 144 8.87 -13.25 4.75
C LYS A 144 9.76 -12.43 3.82
N TYR A 145 9.69 -11.11 3.91
CA TYR A 145 10.50 -10.21 3.11
C TYR A 145 12.00 -10.42 3.34
N SER A 146 12.39 -10.72 4.60
CA SER A 146 13.76 -11.10 4.96
C SER A 146 14.30 -12.34 4.24
N GLU A 147 13.45 -13.20 3.66
CA GLU A 147 13.88 -14.42 2.97
C GLU A 147 14.20 -14.21 1.48
N PHE A 148 13.73 -13.11 0.87
CA PHE A 148 13.84 -12.91 -0.58
C PHE A 148 14.24 -11.51 -1.02
N LEU A 149 14.22 -10.53 -0.11
CA LEU A 149 14.78 -9.21 -0.40
C LEU A 149 16.28 -9.22 -0.14
N HIS A 150 17.05 -8.84 -1.16
CA HIS A 150 18.49 -8.61 -1.01
C HIS A 150 18.80 -7.44 -0.07
N ASP A 151 17.94 -6.42 -0.06
CA ASP A 151 18.07 -5.25 0.80
C ASP A 151 16.68 -4.80 1.23
N VAL A 152 16.32 -5.21 2.44
CA VAL A 152 15.01 -5.00 3.04
C VAL A 152 14.70 -3.52 3.22
N ASP A 153 15.70 -2.70 3.55
CA ASP A 153 15.45 -1.33 3.99
C ASP A 153 15.37 -0.36 2.81
N ARG A 154 15.86 -0.70 1.61
CA ARG A 154 15.72 0.15 0.40
C ARG A 154 14.59 -0.26 -0.56
N THR A 155 13.97 -1.41 -0.36
CA THR A 155 13.05 -2.01 -1.34
C THR A 155 11.60 -1.70 -1.03
N PHE A 156 10.93 -0.99 -1.94
CA PHE A 156 9.47 -0.91 -1.95
C PHE A 156 8.90 -2.23 -2.48
N VAL A 157 7.85 -2.76 -1.84
CA VAL A 157 7.27 -4.05 -2.25
C VAL A 157 5.84 -3.85 -2.71
N ILE A 158 5.62 -4.06 -4.00
CA ILE A 158 4.31 -4.05 -4.65
C ILE A 158 3.88 -5.51 -4.78
N GLN A 159 2.82 -5.87 -4.06
CA GLN A 159 2.39 -7.23 -3.90
C GLN A 159 0.89 -7.37 -4.20
N VAL A 160 0.58 -7.58 -5.46
CA VAL A 160 -0.80 -7.57 -6.00
C VAL A 160 -0.90 -8.55 -7.17
N GLU A 161 -2.12 -8.97 -7.51
CA GLU A 161 -2.39 -9.82 -8.66
C GLU A 161 -2.48 -9.02 -9.96
N GLY A 162 -2.10 -9.66 -11.08
CA GLY A 162 -2.40 -9.17 -12.42
C GLY A 162 -1.95 -7.75 -12.71
N GLY A 163 -2.85 -6.95 -13.30
CA GLY A 163 -2.58 -5.57 -13.73
C GLY A 163 -2.64 -4.54 -12.61
N ASP A 164 -2.97 -4.93 -11.37
CA ASP A 164 -3.20 -3.99 -10.27
C ASP A 164 -1.95 -3.16 -9.89
N SER A 165 -0.75 -3.61 -10.29
CA SER A 165 0.53 -2.97 -9.97
C SER A 165 0.85 -1.69 -10.76
N GLU A 166 0.11 -1.40 -11.85
CA GLU A 166 0.45 -0.30 -12.77
C GLU A 166 0.51 1.07 -12.08
N ILE A 167 -0.50 1.40 -11.28
CA ILE A 167 -0.56 2.65 -10.51
C ILE A 167 0.57 2.75 -9.49
N ASP A 168 0.93 1.63 -8.86
CA ASP A 168 1.95 1.57 -7.83
C ASP A 168 3.35 1.75 -8.41
N VAL A 169 3.61 1.11 -9.54
CA VAL A 169 4.84 1.29 -10.31
C VAL A 169 4.98 2.74 -10.78
N TYR A 170 3.89 3.35 -11.22
CA TYR A 170 3.87 4.76 -11.59
C TYR A 170 4.22 5.66 -10.40
N ILE A 171 3.57 5.45 -9.24
CA ILE A 171 3.84 6.22 -8.02
C ILE A 171 5.29 6.04 -7.56
N ALA A 172 5.79 4.81 -7.59
CA ALA A 172 7.15 4.48 -7.20
C ALA A 172 8.19 5.28 -8.03
N LYS A 173 8.04 5.30 -9.36
CA LYS A 173 8.95 6.00 -10.26
C LYS A 173 8.85 7.52 -10.13
N GLU A 174 7.64 8.06 -10.24
CA GLU A 174 7.43 9.50 -10.41
C GLU A 174 7.48 10.27 -9.08
N PHE A 175 7.08 9.64 -7.97
CA PHE A 175 6.94 10.35 -6.69
C PHE A 175 7.90 9.85 -5.61
N LEU A 176 8.36 8.60 -5.68
CA LEU A 176 9.22 8.00 -4.64
C LEU A 176 10.69 7.83 -5.07
N LYS A 177 11.04 8.32 -6.26
CA LYS A 177 12.40 8.28 -6.82
C LYS A 177 12.98 6.86 -6.87
N VAL A 178 12.13 5.87 -7.16
CA VAL A 178 12.58 4.50 -7.38
C VAL A 178 13.33 4.43 -8.71
N LYS A 179 14.60 4.02 -8.65
CA LYS A 179 15.48 3.95 -9.82
C LYS A 179 15.23 2.72 -10.68
N GLU A 180 14.79 1.63 -10.06
CA GLU A 180 14.66 0.32 -10.71
C GLU A 180 13.40 -0.39 -10.20
N VAL A 181 12.67 -1.03 -11.11
CA VAL A 181 11.51 -1.89 -10.80
C VAL A 181 11.80 -3.30 -11.29
N LYS A 182 11.81 -4.25 -10.35
CA LYS A 182 12.03 -5.67 -10.61
C LYS A 182 10.70 -6.42 -10.53
N TYR A 183 10.56 -7.45 -11.34
CA TYR A 183 9.40 -8.34 -11.32
C TYR A 183 9.86 -9.73 -10.91
N LEU A 184 9.33 -10.20 -9.78
CA LEU A 184 9.50 -11.58 -9.33
C LEU A 184 8.35 -12.40 -9.92
N LYS A 185 8.71 -13.30 -10.84
CA LYS A 185 7.79 -14.26 -11.45
C LYS A 185 7.59 -15.47 -10.53
#